data_AF-G3HHN6-F1
#
_entry.id   AF-G3HHN6-F1
#
_cell.length_a   1.000
_cell.length_b   1.000
_cell.length_c   1.000
_cell.angle_alpha   90.00
_cell.angle_beta   90.00
_cell.angle_gamma   90.00
#
_symmetry.space_group_name_H-M   'P 1'
#
loop_
_entity.id
_entity.type
_entity.pdbx_description
1 polymer ?
#
loop_
_entity_poly.entity_id
_entity_poly.type
_entity_poly.pdbx_seq_one_letter_code
_entity_poly.pdbx_strand_id
1 'polypeptide(L)'
;MIFVPSGWHHQVYNLDDTISINHNWVNGCNLANMWHFLQQELQAVQHEVREWKNSMPDWHHHCQVIMKSCTGINFEEFYHFLKVIAEKRLLVLKQGLKGDTGDKPGLGLNLQQAAFDVGRLADVLASVVAHIDFQRVDTSAFSPQPEELLQQLEDTMAAAEAL
;
A
#
# COMPACT_ATOMS: atom_id res chain seq x y z
N MET A 1 -10.03 -11.59 -22.72
CA MET A 1 -9.52 -10.87 -21.53
C MET A 1 -9.52 -11.84 -20.36
N ILE A 2 -8.41 -11.96 -19.64
CA ILE A 2 -8.27 -12.89 -18.51
C ILE A 2 -7.93 -12.05 -17.27
N PHE A 3 -8.61 -12.33 -16.16
CA PHE A 3 -8.24 -11.80 -14.85
C PHE A 3 -7.58 -12.91 -14.06
N VAL A 4 -6.37 -12.65 -13.57
CA VAL A 4 -5.65 -13.56 -12.68
C VAL A 4 -5.80 -13.02 -11.25
N PRO A 5 -6.51 -13.72 -10.35
CA PRO A 5 -6.65 -13.27 -8.98
C PRO A 5 -5.31 -13.30 -8.22
N SER A 6 -5.22 -12.52 -7.14
CA SER A 6 -4.00 -12.48 -6.32
C SER A 6 -3.64 -13.86 -5.76
N GLY A 7 -2.34 -14.19 -5.78
CA GLY A 7 -1.80 -15.46 -5.29
C GLY A 7 -1.91 -16.65 -6.25
N TRP A 8 -2.47 -16.47 -7.46
CA TRP A 8 -2.59 -17.55 -8.42
C TRP A 8 -1.26 -17.80 -9.14
N HIS A 9 -0.64 -18.94 -8.87
CA HIS A 9 0.49 -19.43 -9.64
C HIS A 9 0.04 -19.79 -11.06
N HIS A 10 0.70 -19.24 -12.07
CA HIS A 10 0.34 -19.46 -13.46
C HIS A 10 1.59 -19.45 -14.35
N GLN A 11 1.51 -20.21 -15.45
CA GLN A 11 2.51 -20.25 -16.50
C GLN A 11 1.86 -19.87 -17.83
N VAL A 12 2.59 -19.13 -18.65
CA VAL A 12 2.15 -18.70 -19.98
C VAL A 12 3.03 -19.34 -21.03
N TYR A 13 2.42 -19.91 -22.07
CA TYR A 13 3.11 -20.46 -23.23
C TYR A 13 2.37 -20.01 -24.50
N ASN A 14 3.07 -19.33 -25.40
CA ASN A 14 2.53 -18.87 -26.69
C ASN A 14 2.69 -19.98 -27.72
N LEU A 15 1.58 -20.46 -28.29
CA LEU A 15 1.60 -21.51 -29.32
C LEU A 15 1.95 -20.97 -30.71
N ASP A 16 1.59 -19.71 -30.97
CA ASP A 16 1.82 -18.98 -32.22
C ASP A 16 2.36 -17.57 -31.90
N ASP A 17 2.77 -16.83 -32.93
CA ASP A 17 3.22 -15.44 -32.80
C ASP A 17 2.14 -14.58 -32.11
N THR A 18 2.47 -14.09 -30.90
CA THR A 18 1.51 -13.46 -29.99
C THR A 18 2.04 -12.13 -29.47
N ILE A 19 1.19 -11.10 -29.54
CA ILE A 19 1.37 -9.83 -28.83
C ILE A 19 0.33 -9.79 -27.70
N SER A 20 0.78 -9.48 -26.48
CA SER A 20 -0.10 -9.35 -25.31
C SER A 20 0.15 -8.04 -24.57
N ILE A 21 -0.90 -7.50 -23.94
CA ILE A 21 -0.82 -6.38 -23.01
C ILE A 21 -1.24 -6.92 -21.63
N ASN A 22 -0.39 -6.70 -20.61
CA ASN A 22 -0.62 -7.13 -19.23
C ASN A 22 -0.39 -5.96 -18.27
N HIS A 23 -1.17 -5.89 -17.20
CA HIS A 23 -0.90 -5.00 -16.08
C HIS A 23 -1.29 -5.65 -14.74
N ASN A 24 -0.38 -5.58 -13.76
CA ASN A 24 -0.66 -5.88 -12.36
C ASN A 24 -1.33 -4.68 -11.67
N TRP A 25 -2.20 -4.95 -10.71
CA TRP A 25 -2.99 -3.92 -10.02
C TRP A 25 -3.15 -4.26 -8.54
N VAL A 26 -3.25 -3.21 -7.72
CA VAL A 26 -3.39 -3.29 -6.26
C VAL A 26 -4.69 -2.60 -5.86
N ASN A 27 -5.40 -3.17 -4.87
CA ASN A 27 -6.62 -2.63 -4.29
C ASN A 27 -6.75 -3.07 -2.81
N GLY A 28 -7.82 -2.66 -2.13
CA GLY A 28 -8.04 -2.98 -0.71
C GLY A 28 -8.00 -4.48 -0.38
N CYS A 29 -8.31 -5.37 -1.33
CA CYS A 29 -8.33 -6.82 -1.11
C CYS A 29 -6.93 -7.45 -1.09
N ASN A 30 -5.94 -6.85 -1.74
CA ASN A 30 -4.59 -7.43 -1.87
C ASN A 30 -3.47 -6.53 -1.32
N LEU A 31 -3.81 -5.39 -0.73
CA LEU A 31 -2.85 -4.45 -0.15
C LEU A 31 -1.96 -5.09 0.92
N ALA A 32 -2.54 -5.93 1.79
CA ALA A 32 -1.79 -6.66 2.80
C ALA A 32 -0.77 -7.65 2.18
N ASN A 33 -1.13 -8.28 1.06
CA ASN A 33 -0.22 -9.17 0.34
C ASN A 33 0.94 -8.39 -0.29
N MET A 34 0.68 -7.20 -0.84
CA MET A 34 1.73 -6.31 -1.33
C MET A 34 2.69 -5.92 -0.19
N TRP A 35 2.17 -5.54 0.98
CA TRP A 35 3.00 -5.22 2.13
C TRP A 35 3.84 -6.42 2.61
N HIS A 36 3.25 -7.62 2.64
CA HIS A 36 3.98 -8.85 2.98
C HIS A 36 5.10 -9.15 1.99
N PHE A 37 4.83 -9.02 0.68
CA PHE A 37 5.83 -9.16 -0.37
C PHE A 37 7.00 -8.18 -0.18
N LEU A 38 6.72 -6.91 0.09
CA LEU A 38 7.78 -5.92 0.33
C LEU A 38 8.63 -6.28 1.56
N GLN A 39 8.04 -6.78 2.65
CA GLN A 39 8.84 -7.25 3.79
C GLN A 39 9.79 -8.39 3.42
N GLN A 40 9.32 -9.36 2.62
CA GLN A 40 10.13 -10.49 2.17
C GLN A 40 11.27 -10.04 1.24
N GLU A 41 11.00 -9.12 0.33
CA GLU A 41 12.00 -8.61 -0.61
C GLU A 41 13.09 -7.81 0.12
N LEU A 42 12.72 -7.00 1.13
CA LEU A 42 13.71 -6.34 1.95
C LEU A 42 14.56 -7.34 2.74
N GLN A 43 13.94 -8.38 3.31
CA GLN A 43 14.65 -9.45 4.02
C GLN A 43 15.60 -10.21 3.10
N ALA A 44 15.18 -10.49 1.85
CA ALA A 44 16.02 -11.14 0.85
C ALA A 44 17.24 -10.27 0.51
N VAL A 45 17.04 -8.97 0.24
CA VAL A 45 18.14 -8.03 0.00
C VAL A 45 19.09 -7.97 1.19
N GLN A 46 18.56 -7.83 2.40
CA GLN A 46 19.34 -7.80 3.63
C GLN A 46 20.15 -9.10 3.83
N HIS A 47 19.60 -10.25 3.44
CA HIS A 47 20.29 -11.53 3.52
C HIS A 47 21.45 -11.61 2.51
N GLU A 48 21.21 -11.22 1.27
CA GLU A 48 22.21 -11.25 0.20
C GLU A 48 23.40 -10.33 0.50
N VAL A 49 23.13 -9.15 1.07
CA VAL A 49 24.18 -8.14 1.34
C VAL A 49 24.67 -8.12 2.79
N ARG A 50 24.38 -9.18 3.56
CA ARG A 50 24.63 -9.24 5.02
C ARG A 50 26.09 -9.08 5.42
N GLU A 51 27.02 -9.50 4.57
CA GLU A 51 28.46 -9.50 4.90
C GLU A 51 29.01 -8.07 5.07
N TRP A 52 28.40 -7.09 4.42
CA TRP A 52 28.80 -5.70 4.49
C TRP A 52 28.09 -4.90 5.60
N LYS A 53 27.19 -5.52 6.37
CA LYS A 53 26.34 -4.84 7.37
C LYS A 53 27.12 -3.99 8.38
N ASN A 54 28.29 -4.47 8.80
CA ASN A 54 29.11 -3.80 9.81
C ASN A 54 30.18 -2.87 9.22
N SER A 55 30.46 -2.96 7.91
CA SER A 55 31.52 -2.21 7.25
C SER A 55 31.00 -1.09 6.33
N MET A 56 29.74 -1.20 5.87
CA MET A 56 29.10 -0.23 5.00
C MET A 56 28.29 0.78 5.85
N PRO A 57 28.64 2.08 5.80
CA PRO A 57 27.78 3.13 6.35
C PRO A 57 26.40 3.09 5.71
N ASP A 58 25.36 3.41 6.47
CA ASP A 58 23.97 3.49 5.98
C ASP A 58 23.48 2.22 5.25
N TRP A 59 23.99 1.05 5.65
CA TRP A 59 23.65 -0.24 5.05
C TRP A 59 22.14 -0.48 4.91
N HIS A 60 21.34 -0.05 5.89
CA HIS A 60 19.88 -0.15 5.82
C HIS A 60 19.26 0.70 4.69
N HIS A 61 19.79 1.91 4.47
CA HIS A 61 19.38 2.75 3.34
C HIS A 61 19.77 2.09 2.01
N HIS A 62 20.99 1.55 1.91
CA HIS A 62 21.41 0.81 0.72
C HIS A 62 20.52 -0.42 0.45
N CYS A 63 20.04 -1.11 1.48
CA CYS A 63 19.06 -2.19 1.30
C CYS A 63 17.75 -1.68 0.68
N GLN A 64 17.24 -0.52 1.10
CA GLN A 64 16.04 0.10 0.47
C GLN A 64 16.29 0.49 -0.99
N VAL A 65 17.50 0.97 -1.32
CA VAL A 65 17.88 1.31 -2.71
C VAL A 65 17.91 0.06 -3.61
N ILE A 66 18.52 -1.03 -3.14
CA ILE A 66 18.57 -2.29 -3.89
C ILE A 66 17.17 -2.89 -4.01
N MET A 67 16.41 -2.93 -2.91
CA MET A 67 15.03 -3.39 -2.94
C MET A 67 14.21 -2.65 -3.99
N LYS A 68 14.29 -1.31 -4.03
CA LYS A 68 13.59 -0.49 -5.02
C LYS A 68 13.90 -0.89 -6.46
N SER A 69 15.15 -1.24 -6.77
CA SER A 69 15.51 -1.66 -8.13
C SER A 69 14.94 -3.04 -8.49
N CYS A 70 14.72 -3.90 -7.50
CA CYS A 70 14.11 -5.22 -7.68
C CYS A 70 12.57 -5.17 -7.75
N THR A 71 11.93 -4.39 -6.88
CA THR A 71 10.47 -4.38 -6.68
C THR A 71 9.76 -3.22 -7.36
N GLY A 72 10.50 -2.18 -7.76
CA GLY A 72 9.99 -0.91 -8.29
C GLY A 72 9.53 0.08 -7.23
N ILE A 73 9.53 -0.29 -5.93
CA ILE A 73 9.07 0.56 -4.82
C ILE A 73 9.77 0.19 -3.52
N ASN A 74 10.19 1.18 -2.73
CA ASN A 74 10.73 0.96 -1.38
C ASN A 74 9.70 1.29 -0.28
N PHE A 75 10.09 1.18 0.99
CA PHE A 75 9.18 1.44 2.12
C PHE A 75 8.68 2.89 2.19
N GLU A 76 9.54 3.86 1.90
CA GLU A 76 9.18 5.29 1.83
C GLU A 76 8.11 5.54 0.76
N GLU A 77 8.34 5.05 -0.45
CA GLU A 77 7.41 5.20 -1.56
C GLU A 77 6.12 4.41 -1.33
N PHE A 78 6.19 3.27 -0.63
CA PHE A 78 5.01 2.52 -0.23
C PHE A 78 4.13 3.33 0.72
N TYR A 79 4.71 4.04 1.70
CA TYR A 79 3.94 4.98 2.52
C TYR A 79 3.27 6.07 1.68
N HIS A 80 4.00 6.70 0.75
CA HIS A 80 3.41 7.72 -0.13
C HIS A 80 2.29 7.17 -1.01
N PHE A 81 2.43 5.94 -1.49
CA PHE A 81 1.38 5.22 -2.21
C PHE A 81 0.12 5.06 -1.35
N LEU A 82 0.26 4.60 -0.10
CA LEU A 82 -0.85 4.50 0.86
C LEU A 82 -1.50 5.86 1.11
N LYS A 83 -0.68 6.89 1.38
CA LYS A 83 -1.13 8.26 1.65
C LYS A 83 -2.02 8.80 0.54
N VAL A 84 -1.59 8.69 -0.72
CA VAL A 84 -2.36 9.21 -1.87
C VAL A 84 -3.73 8.55 -1.97
N ILE A 85 -3.83 7.26 -1.66
CA ILE A 85 -5.10 6.53 -1.69
C ILE A 85 -5.96 6.95 -0.48
N ALA A 86 -5.36 7.00 0.71
CA ALA A 86 -6.01 7.40 1.95
C ALA A 86 -6.65 8.78 1.84
N GLU A 87 -5.92 9.79 1.39
CA GLU A 87 -6.44 11.16 1.23
C GLU A 87 -7.66 11.21 0.31
N LYS A 88 -7.64 10.46 -0.80
CA LYS A 88 -8.77 10.38 -1.72
C LYS A 88 -9.98 9.70 -1.09
N ARG A 89 -9.79 8.60 -0.34
CA ARG A 89 -10.89 7.88 0.31
C ARG A 89 -11.49 8.65 1.48
N LEU A 90 -10.64 9.28 2.29
CA LEU A 90 -11.08 10.19 3.36
C LEU A 90 -11.91 11.35 2.80
N LEU A 91 -11.53 11.92 1.65
CA LEU A 91 -12.31 12.97 0.99
C LEU A 91 -13.69 12.46 0.55
N VAL A 92 -13.77 11.29 -0.07
CA VAL A 92 -15.04 10.67 -0.50
C VAL A 92 -15.97 10.44 0.69
N LEU A 93 -15.46 9.89 1.80
CA LEU A 93 -16.25 9.67 3.01
C LEU A 93 -16.70 10.99 3.65
N LYS A 94 -15.83 11.99 3.76
CA LYS A 94 -16.18 13.32 4.28
C LYS A 94 -17.28 14.01 3.45
N GLN A 95 -17.30 13.81 2.14
CA GLN A 95 -18.36 14.33 1.26
C GLN A 95 -19.68 13.59 1.49
N GLY A 96 -19.64 12.26 1.60
CA GLY A 96 -20.82 11.45 1.94
C GLY A 96 -21.46 11.83 3.27
N LEU A 97 -20.64 12.08 4.30
CA LEU A 97 -21.08 12.48 5.64
C LEU A 97 -21.76 13.86 5.67
N LYS A 98 -21.37 14.78 4.77
CA LYS A 98 -21.93 16.14 4.72
C LYS A 98 -23.28 16.23 4.00
N GLY A 99 -23.81 15.11 3.49
CA GLY A 99 -25.10 15.10 2.81
C GLY A 99 -25.11 15.91 1.50
N ASP A 100 -23.94 16.10 0.85
CA ASP A 100 -23.82 16.76 -0.45
C ASP A 100 -24.27 15.80 -1.59
N THR A 101 -25.39 15.11 -1.33
CA THR A 101 -25.94 14.01 -2.10
C THR A 101 -26.74 14.56 -3.27
N GLY A 102 -26.04 15.03 -4.30
CA GLY A 102 -26.61 15.01 -5.64
C GLY A 102 -26.96 13.56 -5.97
N ASP A 103 -28.24 13.29 -6.22
CA ASP A 103 -28.88 11.99 -6.42
C ASP A 103 -28.29 11.25 -7.64
N LYS A 104 -27.07 10.71 -7.48
CA LYS A 104 -26.32 10.01 -8.52
C LYS A 104 -26.35 8.50 -8.25
N PRO A 105 -26.99 7.70 -9.13
CA PRO A 105 -26.98 6.25 -9.03
C PRO A 105 -25.54 5.73 -8.99
N GLY A 106 -25.18 4.95 -7.96
CA GLY A 106 -23.84 4.37 -7.79
C GLY A 106 -22.97 5.01 -6.68
N LEU A 107 -23.40 6.14 -6.08
CA LEU A 107 -22.64 6.80 -5.02
C LEU A 107 -22.56 5.97 -3.72
N GLY A 108 -23.62 5.24 -3.37
CA GLY A 108 -23.65 4.37 -2.18
C GLY A 108 -22.65 3.22 -2.24
N LEU A 109 -22.48 2.60 -3.42
CA LEU A 109 -21.44 1.59 -3.66
C LEU A 109 -20.03 2.19 -3.54
N ASN A 110 -19.85 3.45 -3.96
CA ASN A 110 -18.59 4.17 -3.84
C ASN A 110 -18.24 4.49 -2.37
N LEU A 111 -19.24 4.82 -1.53
CA LEU A 111 -19.03 5.06 -0.10
C LEU A 111 -18.70 3.78 0.67
N GLN A 112 -19.41 2.67 0.41
CA GLN A 112 -19.11 1.38 1.02
C GLN A 112 -17.71 0.89 0.62
N GLN A 113 -17.35 1.02 -0.66
CA GLN A 113 -15.99 0.68 -1.12
C GLN A 113 -14.94 1.59 -0.48
N ALA A 114 -15.21 2.89 -0.34
CA ALA A 114 -14.29 3.82 0.32
C ALA A 114 -14.10 3.48 1.80
N ALA A 115 -15.17 3.10 2.51
CA ALA A 115 -15.09 2.65 3.90
C ALA A 115 -14.27 1.35 4.02
N PHE A 116 -14.51 0.38 3.13
CA PHE A 116 -13.70 -0.84 3.06
C PHE A 116 -12.22 -0.54 2.79
N ASP A 117 -11.92 0.31 1.80
CA ASP A 117 -10.55 0.69 1.47
C ASP A 117 -9.87 1.40 2.66
N VAL A 118 -10.58 2.29 3.38
CA VAL A 118 -10.05 2.94 4.60
C VAL A 118 -9.74 1.92 5.68
N GLY A 119 -10.61 0.94 5.91
CA GLY A 119 -10.32 -0.15 6.85
C GLY A 119 -9.06 -0.93 6.50
N ARG A 120 -8.91 -1.31 5.23
CA ARG A 120 -7.71 -2.01 4.75
C ARG A 120 -6.45 -1.15 4.80
N LEU A 121 -6.57 0.15 4.54
CA LEU A 121 -5.46 1.10 4.69
C LEU A 121 -5.04 1.24 6.15
N ALA A 122 -5.98 1.34 7.09
CA ALA A 122 -5.68 1.43 8.51
C ALA A 122 -4.94 0.17 9.00
N ASP A 123 -5.46 -1.02 8.68
CA ASP A 123 -4.85 -2.30 9.06
C ASP A 123 -3.40 -2.40 8.55
N VAL A 124 -3.17 -2.06 7.27
CA VAL A 124 -1.83 -2.14 6.66
C VAL A 124 -0.92 -1.06 7.20
N LEU A 125 -1.39 0.18 7.34
CA LEU A 125 -0.56 1.27 7.85
C LEU A 125 -0.17 1.06 9.32
N ALA A 126 -1.05 0.48 10.14
CA ALA A 126 -0.70 0.05 11.50
C ALA A 126 0.45 -0.97 11.49
N SER A 127 0.41 -1.94 10.58
CA SER A 127 1.51 -2.90 10.40
C SER A 127 2.80 -2.24 9.90
N VAL A 128 2.70 -1.27 8.99
CA VAL A 128 3.84 -0.50 8.47
C VAL A 128 4.53 0.28 9.59
N VAL A 129 3.77 1.08 10.36
CA VAL A 129 4.28 1.89 11.47
C VAL A 129 4.94 1.03 12.56
N ALA A 130 4.38 -0.14 12.83
CA ALA A 130 4.94 -1.08 13.81
C ALA A 130 6.21 -1.81 13.32
N HIS A 131 6.55 -1.76 12.02
CA HIS A 131 7.63 -2.54 11.46
C HIS A 131 9.01 -1.93 11.73
N ILE A 132 9.93 -2.73 12.27
CA ILE A 132 11.26 -2.25 12.72
C ILE A 132 12.10 -1.62 11.60
N ASP A 133 12.03 -2.16 10.38
CA ASP A 133 12.75 -1.57 9.24
C ASP A 133 12.08 -0.30 8.71
N PHE A 134 10.77 -0.12 8.92
CA PHE A 134 10.09 1.11 8.56
C PHE A 134 10.44 2.24 9.53
N GLN A 135 10.60 1.95 10.81
CA GLN A 135 11.08 2.91 11.83
C GLN A 135 12.49 3.45 11.55
N ARG A 136 13.23 2.84 10.62
CA ARG A 136 14.55 3.30 10.16
C ARG A 136 14.48 4.21 8.94
N VAL A 137 13.31 4.33 8.30
CA VAL A 137 13.08 5.24 7.19
C VAL A 137 13.04 6.67 7.73
N ASP A 138 13.71 7.58 7.04
CA ASP A 138 13.62 9.01 7.38
C ASP A 138 12.24 9.56 6.97
N THR A 139 11.36 9.71 7.94
CA THR A 139 10.00 10.26 7.73
C THR A 139 9.92 11.76 7.99
N SER A 140 11.04 12.46 8.23
CA SER A 140 11.03 13.87 8.64
C SER A 140 10.37 14.80 7.61
N ALA A 141 10.45 14.45 6.33
CA ALA A 141 9.81 15.19 5.23
C ALA A 141 8.35 14.78 4.98
N PHE A 142 7.83 13.77 5.67
CA PHE A 142 6.48 13.27 5.43
C PHE A 142 5.44 14.25 5.98
N SER A 143 4.37 14.43 5.22
CA SER A 143 3.21 15.20 5.66
C SER A 143 1.96 14.58 5.01
N PRO A 144 0.97 14.11 5.80
CA PRO A 144 1.03 13.92 7.26
C PRO A 144 2.14 12.94 7.68
N GLN A 145 2.41 12.83 8.99
CA GLN A 145 3.22 11.71 9.49
C GLN A 145 2.45 10.38 9.40
N PRO A 146 3.13 9.22 9.33
CA PRO A 146 2.47 7.91 9.25
C PRO A 146 1.46 7.66 10.38
N GLU A 147 1.81 8.01 11.61
CA GLU A 147 0.98 7.85 12.80
C GLU A 147 -0.23 8.80 12.76
N GLU A 148 -0.03 10.03 12.30
CA GLU A 148 -1.12 11.01 12.13
C GLU A 148 -2.12 10.55 11.07
N LEU A 149 -1.64 9.99 9.96
CA LEU A 149 -2.50 9.43 8.92
C LEU A 149 -3.26 8.21 9.43
N LEU A 150 -2.60 7.34 10.20
CA LEU A 150 -3.25 6.18 10.82
C LEU A 150 -4.39 6.62 11.74
N GLN A 151 -4.14 7.59 12.63
CA GLN A 151 -5.17 8.12 13.51
C GLN A 151 -6.35 8.70 12.72
N GLN A 152 -6.10 9.44 11.64
CA GLN A 152 -7.17 9.97 10.78
C GLN A 152 -8.02 8.88 10.12
N LEU A 153 -7.40 7.77 9.72
CA LEU A 153 -8.11 6.61 9.15
C LEU A 153 -8.99 5.95 10.22
N GLU A 154 -8.44 5.68 11.40
CA GLU A 154 -9.15 5.08 12.54
C GLU A 154 -10.32 5.94 13.01
N ASP A 155 -10.12 7.25 13.19
CA ASP A 155 -11.18 8.19 13.57
C ASP A 155 -12.33 8.21 12.55
N THR A 156 -11.98 8.13 11.26
CA THR A 156 -12.97 8.12 10.18
C THR A 156 -13.76 6.80 10.15
N MET A 157 -13.11 5.67 10.45
CA MET A 157 -13.81 4.38 10.58
C MET A 157 -14.78 4.40 11.76
N ALA A 158 -14.33 4.86 12.92
CA ALA A 158 -15.18 4.96 14.11
C ALA A 158 -16.40 5.87 13.88
N ALA A 159 -16.23 6.98 13.16
CA ALA A 159 -17.32 7.85 12.78
C ALA A 159 -18.30 7.20 11.77
N ALA A 160 -17.81 6.33 10.88
CA ALA A 160 -18.63 5.63 9.90
C ALA A 160 -19.44 4.46 10.51
N GLU A 161 -18.91 3.81 11.55
CA GLU A 161 -19.61 2.75 12.30
C GLU A 161 -20.71 3.28 13.24
N ALA A 162 -20.64 4.56 13.61
CA ALA A 162 -21.60 5.22 14.50
C ALA A 162 -22.88 5.73 13.79
N LEU A 163 -23.02 5.51 12.48
CA LEU A 163 -24.15 5.91 11.64
C LEU A 163 -25.08 4.73 11.33
#